data_AF-A0A1F7I8A5-F1
#
_entry.id   AF-A0A1F7I8A5-F1
#
_cell.length_a   1.000
_cell.length_b   1.000
_cell.length_c   1.000
_cell.angle_alpha   90.00
_cell.angle_beta   90.00
_cell.angle_gamma   90.00
#
_symmetry.space_group_name_H-M   'P 1'
#
loop_
_entity.id
_entity.type
_entity.pdbx_description
1 polymer ?
#
loop_
_entity_poly.entity_id
_entity_poly.type
_entity_poly.pdbx_seq_one_letter_code
_entity_poly.pdbx_strand_id
1 'polypeptide(L)'
;MVAYLGEKISRVKDLFSRWREVPTFGYNDIREIEGRYRLHVRLAKTGFLLPLVHLNIPYPHEAALGWFDPNPEKNPQLDEAATAEMEKILKKLKPKVVVMTNSSKSEHFIREAVRSLPPGTELILLPSGDNEDEIKGRSREDANFVDYVPVTHVQKWMGYPKKMEDEQNYMTLEELKKAYPNSGDWVLVDDVYTTGKTIRAMEKVLGLGPKSRHNIAVIAVEKKFDGRYQKISLPKRLHAVFNLTEFTDLSRLNIDRSRLHVYDKLTIPPAIVKNE
;
A
#
# COMPACT_ATOMS: atom_id res chain seq x y z
N MET A 1 -49.95 -7.14 4.27
CA MET A 1 -48.99 -6.02 4.34
C MET A 1 -47.72 -6.49 5.05
N VAL A 2 -46.90 -7.36 4.43
CA VAL A 2 -45.60 -7.79 4.99
C VAL A 2 -44.69 -8.18 3.82
N ALA A 3 -44.11 -7.20 3.14
CA ALA A 3 -43.15 -7.45 2.05
C ALA A 3 -42.25 -6.23 1.82
N TYR A 4 -41.60 -5.68 2.86
CA TYR A 4 -40.66 -4.56 2.67
C TYR A 4 -39.48 -4.52 3.65
N LEU A 5 -39.16 -5.63 4.31
CA LEU A 5 -38.04 -5.69 5.27
C LEU A 5 -36.95 -6.74 4.93
N GLY A 6 -37.18 -7.61 3.95
CA GLY A 6 -36.22 -8.66 3.56
C GLY A 6 -35.07 -8.21 2.66
N GLU A 7 -35.30 -7.24 1.76
CA GLU A 7 -34.29 -6.86 0.76
C GLU A 7 -33.23 -5.86 1.26
N LYS A 8 -33.47 -5.16 2.38
CA LYS A 8 -32.51 -4.18 2.91
C LYS A 8 -31.42 -4.79 3.79
N ILE A 9 -31.59 -6.01 4.28
CA ILE A 9 -30.62 -6.66 5.17
C ILE A 9 -29.58 -7.49 4.40
N SER A 10 -29.86 -7.92 3.16
CA SER A 10 -28.90 -8.65 2.32
C SER A 10 -27.74 -7.77 1.85
N ARG A 11 -28.00 -6.49 1.50
CA ARG A 11 -26.96 -5.56 1.02
C ARG A 11 -25.96 -5.08 2.07
N VAL A 12 -26.25 -5.22 3.37
CA VAL A 12 -25.32 -4.84 4.45
C VAL A 12 -24.36 -5.97 4.79
N LYS A 13 -24.72 -7.24 4.50
CA LYS A 13 -23.80 -8.37 4.64
C LYS A 13 -22.66 -8.34 3.62
N ASP A 14 -22.85 -7.71 2.46
CA ASP A 14 -21.86 -7.69 1.37
C ASP A 14 -20.69 -6.70 1.54
N LEU A 15 -20.83 -5.70 2.42
CA LEU A 15 -19.74 -4.76 2.69
C LEU A 15 -18.73 -5.30 3.71
N PHE A 16 -19.13 -6.27 4.53
CA PHE A 16 -18.27 -6.92 5.53
C PHE A 16 -17.85 -8.35 5.14
N SER A 17 -18.54 -9.01 4.21
CA SER A 17 -18.16 -10.35 3.72
C SER A 17 -16.82 -10.35 2.99
N ARG A 18 -16.52 -9.30 2.21
CA ARG A 18 -15.24 -9.17 1.47
C ARG A 18 -13.99 -9.10 2.36
N TRP A 19 -14.15 -8.72 3.63
CA TRP A 19 -13.04 -8.61 4.58
C TRP A 19 -12.74 -9.90 5.33
N ARG A 20 -13.67 -10.87 5.34
CA ARG A 20 -13.41 -12.21 5.89
C ARG A 20 -12.46 -13.04 5.01
N GLU A 21 -12.18 -12.57 3.78
CA GLU A 21 -11.32 -13.26 2.82
C GLU A 21 -9.87 -12.75 2.78
N VAL A 22 -9.56 -11.63 3.45
CA VAL A 22 -8.19 -11.09 3.46
C VAL A 22 -7.38 -11.82 4.54
N PRO A 23 -6.35 -12.61 4.17
CA PRO A 23 -5.49 -13.30 5.13
C PRO A 23 -4.95 -12.31 6.17
N THR A 24 -5.02 -12.70 7.43
CA THR A 24 -4.56 -11.88 8.55
C THR A 24 -3.43 -12.62 9.24
N PHE A 25 -2.23 -12.05 9.19
CA PHE A 25 -1.05 -12.63 9.83
C PHE A 25 -0.91 -12.03 11.23
N GLY A 26 -1.01 -12.88 12.25
CA GLY A 26 -1.00 -12.50 13.66
C GLY A 26 0.15 -13.13 14.43
N TYR A 27 0.01 -13.17 15.76
CA TYR A 27 1.10 -13.59 16.65
C TYR A 27 1.53 -15.04 16.39
N ASN A 28 0.58 -15.91 16.05
CA ASN A 28 0.83 -17.32 15.74
C ASN A 28 1.63 -17.52 14.44
N ASP A 29 1.78 -16.47 13.63
CA ASP A 29 2.57 -16.49 12.40
C ASP A 29 4.01 -16.03 12.64
N ILE A 30 4.35 -15.64 13.88
CA ILE A 30 5.71 -15.29 14.27
C ILE A 30 6.57 -16.55 14.36
N ARG A 31 7.78 -16.47 13.83
CA ARG A 31 8.79 -17.52 13.89
C ARG A 31 10.08 -16.94 14.44
N GLU A 32 10.75 -17.69 15.29
CA GLU A 32 12.13 -17.40 15.68
C GLU A 32 13.06 -18.11 14.70
N ILE A 33 13.90 -17.34 14.00
CA ILE A 33 14.95 -17.85 13.12
C ILE A 33 16.24 -17.13 13.48
N GLU A 34 17.31 -17.88 13.71
CA GLU A 34 18.64 -17.35 14.04
C GLU A 34 18.60 -16.36 15.23
N GLY A 35 17.76 -16.65 16.23
CA GLY A 35 17.59 -15.82 17.42
C GLY A 35 16.85 -14.50 17.20
N ARG A 36 16.23 -14.29 16.02
CA ARG A 36 15.43 -13.11 15.67
C ARG A 36 13.98 -13.49 15.37
N TYR A 37 13.05 -12.60 15.75
CA TYR A 37 11.64 -12.78 15.42
C TYR A 37 11.32 -12.30 14.00
N ARG A 38 10.56 -13.11 13.26
CA ARG A 38 10.08 -12.82 11.91
C ARG A 38 8.61 -13.16 11.77
N LEU A 39 7.87 -12.39 10.98
CA LEU A 39 6.47 -12.65 10.64
C LEU A 39 6.40 -13.46 9.35
N HIS A 40 5.78 -14.63 9.41
CA HIS A 40 5.54 -15.46 8.23
C HIS A 40 4.30 -14.96 7.48
N VAL A 41 4.49 -14.50 6.26
CA VAL A 41 3.42 -14.08 5.34
C VAL A 41 3.46 -14.90 4.05
N ARG A 42 2.35 -14.91 3.31
CA ARG A 42 2.28 -15.59 2.00
C ARG A 42 1.77 -14.64 0.93
N LEU A 43 2.49 -14.56 -0.17
CA LEU A 43 2.19 -13.72 -1.34
C LEU A 43 2.41 -14.51 -2.62
N ALA A 44 1.49 -14.47 -3.58
CA ALA A 44 1.61 -15.17 -4.86
C ALA A 44 1.95 -16.67 -4.74
N LYS A 45 1.48 -17.32 -3.66
CA LYS A 45 1.78 -18.71 -3.25
C LYS A 45 3.19 -18.93 -2.66
N THR A 46 4.05 -17.91 -2.63
CA THR A 46 5.39 -17.94 -2.02
C THR A 46 5.34 -17.50 -0.54
N GLY A 47 6.04 -18.22 0.33
CA GLY A 47 6.19 -17.87 1.74
C GLY A 47 7.33 -16.88 1.96
N PHE A 48 7.13 -15.89 2.83
CA PHE A 48 8.12 -14.89 3.19
C PHE A 48 8.20 -14.73 4.71
N LEU A 49 9.41 -14.59 5.24
CA LEU A 49 9.65 -14.27 6.65
C LEU A 49 10.12 -12.82 6.76
N LEU A 50 9.17 -11.92 7.01
CA LEU A 50 9.42 -10.49 7.19
C LEU A 50 10.11 -10.26 8.55
N PRO A 51 11.17 -9.45 8.63
CA PRO A 51 11.76 -9.12 9.93
C PRO A 51 10.76 -8.35 10.79
N LEU A 52 10.67 -8.71 12.09
CA LEU A 52 9.88 -7.93 13.04
C LEU A 52 10.72 -6.78 13.59
N VAL A 53 10.23 -5.56 13.39
CA VAL A 53 10.87 -4.32 13.85
C VAL A 53 10.16 -3.79 15.08
N HIS A 54 10.91 -3.37 16.09
CA HIS A 54 10.38 -2.65 17.24
C HIS A 54 10.06 -1.21 16.82
N LEU A 55 8.83 -0.76 17.08
CA LEU A 55 8.41 0.62 16.83
C LEU A 55 8.90 1.49 18.00
N ASN A 56 9.67 2.53 17.72
CA ASN A 56 10.11 3.51 18.73
C ASN A 56 8.95 4.47 19.08
N ILE A 57 7.95 3.93 19.80
CA ILE A 57 6.83 4.69 20.37
C ILE A 57 7.07 5.00 21.85
N PRO A 58 6.56 6.14 22.37
CA PRO A 58 6.73 6.50 23.78
C PRO A 58 6.14 5.44 24.73
N TYR A 59 6.86 5.17 25.82
CA TYR A 59 6.38 4.32 26.93
C TYR A 59 5.01 4.83 27.44
N PRO A 60 4.04 3.95 27.79
CA PRO A 60 4.16 2.50 28.00
C PRO A 60 3.89 1.64 26.76
N HIS A 61 3.86 2.22 25.57
CA HIS A 61 3.40 1.48 24.39
C HIS A 61 4.51 0.64 23.75
N GLU A 62 4.46 -0.63 24.11
CA GLU A 62 5.05 -1.82 23.47
C GLU A 62 4.63 -2.06 22.03
N ALA A 63 5.41 -1.86 20.95
CA ALA A 63 4.95 -2.37 19.65
C ALA A 63 6.03 -2.92 18.71
N ALA A 64 5.65 -3.92 17.93
CA ALA A 64 6.44 -4.44 16.82
C ALA A 64 5.57 -4.62 15.58
N LEU A 65 6.19 -4.61 14.40
CA LEU A 65 5.50 -4.78 13.12
C LEU A 65 6.36 -5.60 12.15
N GLY A 66 5.73 -6.42 11.31
CA GLY A 66 6.42 -7.07 10.20
C GLY A 66 6.80 -6.04 9.15
N TRP A 67 8.10 -5.82 8.93
CA TRP A 67 8.57 -4.83 7.98
C TRP A 67 8.42 -5.33 6.54
N PHE A 68 7.44 -4.75 5.84
CA PHE A 68 7.22 -5.01 4.42
C PHE A 68 7.98 -3.96 3.59
N ASP A 69 8.97 -4.41 2.84
CA ASP A 69 9.82 -3.56 2.01
C ASP A 69 10.07 -4.25 0.66
N PRO A 70 9.16 -4.08 -0.32
CA PRO A 70 9.27 -4.71 -1.63
C PRO A 70 10.28 -3.99 -2.54
N ASN A 71 11.27 -3.28 -2.00
CA ASN A 71 12.30 -2.65 -2.81
C ASN A 71 13.08 -3.75 -3.61
N PRO A 72 13.13 -3.68 -4.95
CA PRO A 72 13.71 -4.75 -5.78
C PRO A 72 15.24 -4.91 -5.61
N GLU A 73 15.96 -3.89 -5.18
CA GLU A 73 17.40 -3.98 -4.89
C GLU A 73 17.67 -4.80 -3.62
N LYS A 74 16.75 -4.76 -2.65
CA LYS A 74 16.85 -5.47 -1.37
C LYS A 74 16.11 -6.81 -1.36
N ASN A 75 14.92 -6.84 -1.95
CA ASN A 75 13.94 -7.94 -1.86
C ASN A 75 13.31 -8.25 -3.23
N PRO A 76 14.08 -8.70 -4.24
CA PRO A 76 13.58 -8.91 -5.60
C PRO A 76 12.42 -9.92 -5.68
N GLN A 77 12.46 -10.99 -4.89
CA GLN A 77 11.40 -12.00 -4.87
C GLN A 77 10.12 -11.49 -4.19
N LEU A 78 10.24 -10.56 -3.23
CA LEU A 78 9.09 -9.92 -2.58
C LEU A 78 8.44 -8.90 -3.54
N ASP A 79 9.26 -8.16 -4.28
CA ASP A 79 8.82 -7.26 -5.36
C ASP A 79 8.05 -8.01 -6.46
N GLU A 80 8.58 -9.14 -6.93
CA GLU A 80 7.91 -9.97 -7.94
C GLU A 80 6.56 -10.50 -7.43
N ALA A 81 6.53 -11.02 -6.21
CA ALA A 81 5.29 -11.52 -5.61
C ALA A 81 4.26 -10.39 -5.37
N ALA A 82 4.72 -9.21 -4.95
CA ALA A 82 3.89 -8.02 -4.81
C ALA A 82 3.34 -7.54 -6.16
N THR A 83 4.18 -7.54 -7.22
CA THR A 83 3.79 -7.23 -8.60
C THR A 83 2.64 -8.13 -9.03
N ALA A 84 2.80 -9.44 -8.88
CA ALA A 84 1.80 -10.43 -9.30
C ALA A 84 0.47 -10.29 -8.55
N GLU A 85 0.49 -9.96 -7.26
CA GLU A 85 -0.74 -9.73 -6.50
C GLU A 85 -1.42 -8.39 -6.85
N MET A 86 -0.64 -7.33 -7.02
CA MET A 86 -1.16 -6.03 -7.48
C MET A 86 -1.78 -6.15 -8.88
N GLU A 87 -1.13 -6.86 -9.79
CA GLU A 87 -1.66 -7.17 -11.13
C GLU A 87 -3.03 -7.84 -11.06
N LYS A 88 -3.20 -8.87 -10.20
CA LYS A 88 -4.49 -9.54 -10.02
C LYS A 88 -5.57 -8.58 -9.54
N ILE A 89 -5.25 -7.71 -8.59
CA ILE A 89 -6.18 -6.69 -8.08
C ILE A 89 -6.56 -5.75 -9.22
N LEU A 90 -5.59 -5.17 -9.92
CA LEU A 90 -5.83 -4.19 -10.98
C LEU A 90 -6.61 -4.78 -12.16
N LYS A 91 -6.29 -6.01 -12.60
CA LYS A 91 -7.05 -6.72 -13.64
C LYS A 91 -8.51 -6.95 -13.27
N LYS A 92 -8.81 -7.19 -11.99
CA LYS A 92 -10.18 -7.33 -11.48
C LYS A 92 -10.91 -5.99 -11.45
N LEU A 93 -10.22 -4.91 -11.09
CA LEU A 93 -10.80 -3.56 -11.01
C LEU A 93 -11.00 -2.90 -12.38
N LYS A 94 -10.20 -3.28 -13.38
CA LYS A 94 -10.23 -2.72 -14.74
C LYS A 94 -10.19 -1.18 -14.74
N PRO A 95 -9.17 -0.56 -14.10
CA PRO A 95 -9.04 0.89 -14.08
C PRO A 95 -8.89 1.46 -15.48
N LYS A 96 -9.32 2.71 -15.68
CA LYS A 96 -8.77 3.53 -16.77
C LYS A 96 -7.56 4.32 -16.30
N VAL A 97 -7.57 4.74 -15.03
CA VAL A 97 -6.51 5.52 -14.42
C VAL A 97 -6.06 4.85 -13.14
N VAL A 98 -4.77 4.57 -13.04
CA VAL A 98 -4.09 4.18 -11.81
C VAL A 98 -3.31 5.37 -11.31
N VAL A 99 -3.39 5.68 -10.02
CA VAL A 99 -2.67 6.80 -9.42
C VAL A 99 -1.84 6.32 -8.25
N MET A 100 -0.58 6.71 -8.23
CA MET A 100 0.34 6.40 -7.13
C MET A 100 1.18 7.61 -6.77
N THR A 101 1.78 7.61 -5.59
CA THR A 101 2.84 8.57 -5.24
C THR A 101 4.21 8.04 -5.60
N ASN A 102 5.16 8.94 -5.87
CA ASN A 102 6.55 8.56 -6.05
C ASN A 102 7.09 7.85 -4.79
N SER A 103 7.75 6.70 -4.92
CA SER A 103 8.16 5.86 -3.78
C SER A 103 9.37 5.00 -4.12
N SER A 104 10.45 5.16 -3.36
CA SER A 104 11.66 4.34 -3.52
C SER A 104 11.49 2.88 -3.11
N LYS A 105 10.33 2.48 -2.59
CA LYS A 105 10.05 1.10 -2.18
C LYS A 105 9.09 0.39 -3.12
N SER A 106 8.05 1.09 -3.55
CA SER A 106 6.87 0.48 -4.16
C SER A 106 6.66 0.86 -5.63
N GLU A 107 7.44 1.81 -6.14
CA GLU A 107 7.32 2.28 -7.51
C GLU A 107 7.54 1.19 -8.55
N HIS A 108 8.55 0.33 -8.37
CA HIS A 108 8.86 -0.71 -9.33
C HIS A 108 7.70 -1.71 -9.50
N PHE A 109 7.31 -2.42 -8.44
CA PHE A 109 6.23 -3.42 -8.55
C PHE A 109 4.89 -2.82 -9.03
N ILE A 110 4.58 -1.57 -8.65
CA ILE A 110 3.34 -0.92 -9.10
C ILE A 110 3.41 -0.62 -10.60
N ARG A 111 4.53 -0.05 -11.08
CA ARG A 111 4.73 0.21 -12.51
C ARG A 111 4.67 -1.07 -13.34
N GLU A 112 5.28 -2.16 -12.87
CA GLU A 112 5.22 -3.45 -13.53
C GLU A 112 3.80 -4.06 -13.51
N ALA A 113 3.08 -3.92 -12.41
CA ALA A 113 1.69 -4.36 -12.34
C ALA A 113 0.78 -3.58 -13.31
N VAL A 114 0.98 -2.26 -13.45
CA VAL A 114 0.23 -1.43 -14.41
C VAL A 114 0.63 -1.74 -15.84
N ARG A 115 1.92 -2.04 -16.11
CA ARG A 115 2.37 -2.53 -17.41
C ARG A 115 1.48 -3.67 -17.84
N SER A 116 1.26 -4.69 -17.03
CA SER A 116 0.46 -5.88 -17.39
C SER A 116 -1.01 -5.66 -17.80
N LEU A 117 -1.54 -4.44 -17.69
CA LEU A 117 -2.94 -4.11 -17.98
C LEU A 117 -3.20 -3.88 -19.48
N PRO A 118 -4.47 -3.99 -19.92
CA PRO A 118 -4.82 -3.73 -21.31
C PRO A 118 -4.43 -2.31 -21.78
N PRO A 119 -4.14 -2.14 -23.09
CA PRO A 119 -3.88 -0.84 -23.67
C PRO A 119 -4.98 0.17 -23.35
N GLY A 120 -4.58 1.41 -23.06
CA GLY A 120 -5.48 2.50 -22.67
C GLY A 120 -5.66 2.68 -21.16
N THR A 121 -5.01 1.84 -20.34
CA THR A 121 -4.84 2.15 -18.92
C THR A 121 -3.69 3.14 -18.73
N GLU A 122 -3.93 4.20 -17.98
CA GLU A 122 -2.94 5.23 -17.69
C GLU A 122 -2.45 5.17 -16.25
N LEU A 123 -1.17 5.44 -16.04
CA LEU A 123 -0.59 5.64 -14.73
C LEU A 123 -0.32 7.13 -14.52
N ILE A 124 -0.83 7.68 -13.43
CA ILE A 124 -0.51 9.03 -12.97
C ILE A 124 0.38 8.91 -11.74
N LEU A 125 1.57 9.45 -11.85
CA LEU A 125 2.52 9.57 -10.76
C LEU A 125 2.31 10.94 -10.13
N LEU A 126 1.71 10.92 -8.94
CA LEU A 126 1.71 12.07 -8.07
C LEU A 126 3.08 12.16 -7.39
N PRO A 127 3.61 13.37 -7.25
CA PRO A 127 4.78 13.58 -6.44
C PRO A 127 4.50 13.24 -4.96
N SER A 128 5.52 12.81 -4.22
CA SER A 128 5.41 12.45 -2.80
C SER A 128 5.83 13.62 -1.91
N GLY A 129 5.05 14.04 -0.93
CA GLY A 129 5.42 15.08 0.05
C GLY A 129 5.16 14.67 1.50
N ASP A 130 5.80 15.34 2.46
CA ASP A 130 5.52 15.14 3.88
C ASP A 130 4.28 15.96 4.34
N ASN A 131 3.91 16.99 3.57
CA ASN A 131 2.77 17.89 3.73
C ASN A 131 1.73 17.73 2.60
N GLU A 132 0.50 18.21 2.85
CA GLU A 132 -0.66 18.01 1.95
C GLU A 132 -0.56 18.77 0.62
N ASP A 133 0.30 19.79 0.54
CA ASP A 133 0.44 20.68 -0.61
C ASP A 133 1.89 20.70 -1.16
N GLU A 134 2.74 19.73 -0.81
CA GLU A 134 4.18 19.76 -1.14
C GLU A 134 4.70 18.48 -1.84
N ILE A 135 5.87 18.58 -2.46
CA ILE A 135 6.56 17.53 -3.23
C ILE A 135 7.97 17.31 -2.67
N LYS A 136 8.52 16.10 -2.76
CA LYS A 136 9.97 15.84 -2.70
C LYS A 136 10.50 15.87 -4.11
N GLY A 137 10.99 17.00 -4.58
CA GLY A 137 11.76 17.07 -5.82
C GLY A 137 13.14 16.44 -5.60
N ARG A 138 13.63 15.63 -6.55
CA ARG A 138 15.07 15.38 -6.66
C ARG A 138 15.62 16.32 -7.71
N SER A 139 16.40 17.32 -7.29
CA SER A 139 17.23 18.08 -8.24
C SER A 139 18.23 17.12 -8.88
N ARG A 140 18.48 17.28 -10.19
CA ARG A 140 19.45 16.48 -10.95
C ARG A 140 20.91 16.77 -10.57
N GLU A 141 21.17 17.78 -9.75
CA GLU A 141 22.54 18.23 -9.46
C GLU A 141 23.01 17.94 -8.02
N ASP A 142 22.12 17.56 -7.11
CA ASP A 142 22.51 17.11 -5.77
C ASP A 142 21.47 16.13 -5.22
N ALA A 143 21.88 14.88 -5.00
CA ALA A 143 21.02 13.81 -4.47
C ALA A 143 20.49 14.08 -3.03
N ASN A 144 20.88 15.20 -2.41
CA ASN A 144 20.57 15.59 -1.03
C ASN A 144 19.69 16.86 -0.91
N PHE A 145 19.27 17.48 -2.02
CA PHE A 145 18.36 18.63 -1.98
C PHE A 145 16.93 18.21 -2.33
N VAL A 146 15.99 18.50 -1.42
CA VAL A 146 14.55 18.21 -1.57
C VAL A 146 13.80 19.53 -1.65
N ASP A 147 13.40 19.93 -2.85
CA ASP A 147 12.57 21.11 -3.05
C ASP A 147 11.08 20.75 -2.95
N TYR A 148 10.40 21.47 -2.06
CA TYR A 148 8.97 21.38 -1.82
C TYR A 148 8.20 22.33 -2.73
N VAL A 149 7.56 21.78 -3.77
CA VAL A 149 6.80 22.55 -4.77
C VAL A 149 5.31 22.21 -4.65
N PRO A 150 4.36 23.16 -4.76
CA PRO A 150 2.94 22.86 -4.87
C PRO A 150 2.62 21.93 -6.04
N VAL A 151 1.71 20.95 -5.84
CA VAL A 151 1.31 19.98 -6.89
C VAL A 151 0.51 20.65 -8.01
N THR A 152 1.24 21.28 -8.92
CA THR A 152 0.71 21.93 -10.13
C THR A 152 0.79 21.01 -11.34
N HIS A 153 1.76 20.09 -11.36
CA HIS A 153 2.01 19.15 -12.44
C HIS A 153 2.03 17.71 -11.93
N VAL A 154 1.57 16.78 -12.77
CA VAL A 154 1.60 15.33 -12.55
C VAL A 154 2.33 14.66 -13.70
N GLN A 155 3.07 13.58 -13.42
CA GLN A 155 3.72 12.80 -14.47
C GLN A 155 2.74 11.75 -14.97
N LYS A 156 2.42 11.78 -16.27
CA LYS A 156 1.56 10.82 -16.94
C LYS A 156 2.41 9.76 -17.63
N TRP A 157 2.06 8.50 -17.43
CA TRP A 157 2.70 7.34 -18.05
C TRP A 157 1.67 6.46 -18.76
N MET A 158 1.95 6.12 -20.03
CA MET A 158 1.08 5.31 -20.88
C MET A 158 1.60 3.86 -20.91
N GLY A 159 0.76 2.89 -20.58
CA GLY A 159 1.13 1.48 -20.62
C GLY A 159 1.34 0.93 -22.05
N TYR A 160 2.57 0.45 -22.33
CA TYR A 160 3.01 -0.44 -23.44
C TYR A 160 3.26 0.11 -24.87
N PRO A 161 4.09 -0.61 -25.66
CA PRO A 161 5.45 -1.06 -25.38
C PRO A 161 6.38 -0.31 -26.34
N LYS A 162 7.29 0.51 -25.84
CA LYS A 162 8.50 0.86 -26.59
C LYS A 162 9.48 1.47 -25.62
N LYS A 163 10.76 1.33 -25.96
CA LYS A 163 11.87 2.11 -25.41
C LYS A 163 11.43 3.57 -25.33
N MET A 164 10.87 3.97 -24.21
CA MET A 164 10.63 5.35 -23.90
C MET A 164 11.77 5.66 -22.94
N GLU A 165 12.80 6.33 -23.47
CA GLU A 165 13.38 7.44 -22.71
C GLU A 165 12.22 8.14 -22.01
N ASP A 166 12.37 8.43 -20.72
CA ASP A 166 11.37 9.11 -19.91
C ASP A 166 10.96 10.44 -20.56
N GLU A 167 10.10 10.42 -21.58
CA GLU A 167 9.29 11.55 -22.02
C GLU A 167 8.35 11.77 -20.86
N GLN A 168 8.84 12.54 -19.89
CA GLN A 168 8.10 13.03 -18.75
C GLN A 168 7.02 13.94 -19.31
N ASN A 169 5.91 13.34 -19.74
CA ASN A 169 4.72 14.05 -20.13
C ASN A 169 4.08 14.59 -18.85
N TYR A 170 4.49 15.80 -18.49
CA TYR A 170 3.89 16.56 -17.42
C TYR A 170 2.52 17.07 -17.89
N MET A 171 1.53 16.94 -17.01
CA MET A 171 0.20 17.49 -17.21
C MET A 171 -0.14 18.34 -15.99
N THR A 172 -0.78 19.48 -16.19
CA THR A 172 -1.26 20.27 -15.04
C THR A 172 -2.40 19.53 -14.32
N LEU A 173 -2.56 19.79 -13.02
CA LEU A 173 -3.67 19.20 -12.26
C LEU A 173 -5.05 19.57 -12.84
N GLU A 174 -5.19 20.75 -13.44
CA GLU A 174 -6.41 21.17 -14.13
C GLU A 174 -6.67 20.37 -15.39
N GLU A 175 -5.65 20.13 -16.22
CA GLU A 175 -5.75 19.30 -17.41
C GLU A 175 -6.10 17.85 -17.05
N LEU A 176 -5.51 17.31 -15.97
CA LEU A 176 -5.85 15.98 -15.46
C LEU A 176 -7.33 15.89 -15.08
N LYS A 177 -7.82 16.88 -14.33
CA LYS A 177 -9.23 16.94 -13.90
C LYS A 177 -10.18 17.09 -15.09
N LYS A 178 -9.79 17.83 -16.14
CA LYS A 178 -10.55 17.96 -17.39
C LYS A 178 -10.56 16.65 -18.18
N ALA A 179 -9.43 15.93 -18.24
CA ALA A 179 -9.31 14.67 -18.96
C ALA A 179 -10.10 13.52 -18.29
N TYR A 180 -10.16 13.53 -16.95
CA TYR A 180 -10.78 12.46 -16.15
C TYR A 180 -11.86 12.97 -15.19
N PRO A 181 -13.01 13.45 -15.71
CA PRO A 181 -14.07 14.00 -14.86
C PRO A 181 -14.76 12.93 -13.98
N ASN A 182 -14.61 11.64 -14.29
CA ASN A 182 -15.29 10.54 -13.59
C ASN A 182 -14.36 9.82 -12.61
N SER A 183 -14.51 10.09 -11.31
CA SER A 183 -13.72 9.44 -10.25
C SER A 183 -13.92 7.92 -10.12
N GLY A 184 -14.98 7.36 -10.71
CA GLY A 184 -15.23 5.91 -10.71
C GLY A 184 -14.22 5.10 -11.52
N ASP A 185 -13.47 5.75 -12.40
CA ASP A 185 -12.48 5.14 -13.29
C ASP A 185 -11.07 5.05 -12.66
N TRP A 186 -10.92 5.57 -11.44
CA TRP A 186 -9.65 5.75 -10.75
C TRP A 186 -9.40 4.63 -9.74
N VAL A 187 -8.16 4.13 -9.70
CA VAL A 187 -7.63 3.28 -8.63
C VAL A 187 -6.42 3.96 -8.02
N LEU A 188 -6.52 4.33 -6.75
CA LEU A 188 -5.39 4.85 -5.97
C LEU A 188 -4.61 3.66 -5.41
N VAL A 189 -3.30 3.61 -5.65
CA VAL A 189 -2.46 2.48 -5.24
C VAL A 189 -1.35 2.91 -4.28
N ASP A 190 -1.06 2.02 -3.32
CA ASP A 190 0.03 2.16 -2.36
C ASP A 190 0.57 0.76 -2.00
N ASP A 191 1.73 0.67 -1.35
CA ASP A 191 2.19 -0.63 -0.84
C ASP A 191 1.40 -1.04 0.41
N VAL A 192 1.31 -0.14 1.38
CA VAL A 192 0.76 -0.42 2.70
C VAL A 192 -0.20 0.68 3.14
N TYR A 193 -1.44 0.28 3.43
CA TYR A 193 -2.42 1.18 4.03
C TYR A 193 -2.30 1.16 5.56
N THR A 194 -1.79 2.25 6.14
CA THR A 194 -1.66 2.40 7.59
C THR A 194 -2.81 3.24 8.16
N THR A 195 -2.59 4.54 8.30
CA THR A 195 -3.59 5.54 8.68
C THR A 195 -4.39 6.05 7.50
N GLY A 196 -4.00 5.70 6.27
CA GLY A 196 -4.55 6.25 5.03
C GLY A 196 -4.13 7.69 4.73
N LYS A 197 -3.11 8.24 5.39
CA LYS A 197 -2.63 9.62 5.16
C LYS A 197 -2.25 9.84 3.68
N THR A 198 -1.49 8.91 3.09
CA THR A 198 -1.09 8.98 1.67
C THR A 198 -2.31 9.02 0.75
N ILE A 199 -3.22 8.07 0.91
CA ILE A 199 -4.46 8.02 0.10
C ILE A 199 -5.29 9.29 0.25
N ARG A 200 -5.47 9.82 1.48
CA ARG A 200 -6.21 11.08 1.69
C ARG A 200 -5.52 12.28 1.05
N ALA A 201 -4.20 12.32 1.05
CA ALA A 201 -3.45 13.36 0.35
C ALA A 201 -3.68 13.27 -1.16
N MET A 202 -3.62 12.06 -1.75
CA MET A 202 -3.97 11.86 -3.16
C MET A 202 -5.42 12.29 -3.44
N GLU A 203 -6.39 11.89 -2.61
CA GLU A 203 -7.78 12.30 -2.74
C GLU A 203 -7.94 13.82 -2.73
N LYS A 204 -7.27 14.53 -1.81
CA LYS A 204 -7.30 15.99 -1.70
C LYS A 204 -6.76 16.66 -2.97
N VAL A 205 -5.56 16.28 -3.42
CA VAL A 205 -4.93 16.81 -4.65
C VAL A 205 -5.88 16.63 -5.84
N LEU A 206 -6.44 15.45 -5.98
CA LEU A 206 -7.34 15.08 -7.08
C LEU A 206 -8.74 15.70 -6.94
N GLY A 207 -9.06 16.37 -5.83
CA GLY A 207 -10.40 16.92 -5.57
C GLY A 207 -11.46 15.83 -5.37
N LEU A 208 -11.04 14.64 -4.93
CA LEU A 208 -11.93 13.51 -4.67
C LEU A 208 -12.58 13.69 -3.30
N GLY A 209 -13.88 14.03 -3.31
CA GLY A 209 -14.65 14.14 -2.08
C GLY A 209 -15.03 12.78 -1.46
N PRO A 210 -15.61 12.76 -0.25
CA PRO A 210 -16.05 11.55 0.45
C PRO A 210 -17.09 10.69 -0.30
N LYS A 211 -17.73 11.27 -1.33
CA LYS A 211 -18.72 10.59 -2.20
C LYS A 211 -18.12 10.06 -3.50
N SER A 212 -16.83 10.30 -3.75
CA SER A 212 -16.13 9.78 -4.93
C SER A 212 -16.18 8.26 -4.97
N ARG A 213 -16.24 7.71 -6.19
CA ARG A 213 -16.40 6.28 -6.44
C ARG A 213 -15.09 5.58 -6.78
N HIS A 214 -13.94 6.20 -6.52
CA HIS A 214 -12.64 5.58 -6.79
C HIS A 214 -12.42 4.32 -5.93
N ASN A 215 -11.54 3.45 -6.41
CA ASN A 215 -11.07 2.31 -5.64
C ASN A 215 -9.70 2.62 -5.03
N ILE A 216 -9.34 1.89 -3.98
CA ILE A 216 -8.00 1.91 -3.39
C ILE A 216 -7.46 0.48 -3.45
N ALA A 217 -6.25 0.28 -3.94
CA ALA A 217 -5.62 -1.04 -3.99
C ALA A 217 -4.25 -1.00 -3.30
N VAL A 218 -4.04 -1.90 -2.35
CA VAL A 218 -2.80 -2.03 -1.58
C VAL A 218 -2.37 -3.48 -1.45
N ILE A 219 -1.10 -3.72 -1.15
CA ILE A 219 -0.65 -5.07 -0.80
C ILE A 219 -1.08 -5.41 0.61
N ALA A 220 -0.73 -4.55 1.58
CA ALA A 220 -1.02 -4.79 2.98
C ALA A 220 -1.88 -3.69 3.60
N VAL A 221 -2.69 -4.05 4.60
CA VAL A 221 -3.27 -3.11 5.55
C VAL A 221 -2.60 -3.32 6.90
N GLU A 222 -1.96 -2.28 7.43
CA GLU A 222 -1.44 -2.29 8.79
C GLU A 222 -2.54 -1.98 9.79
N LYS A 223 -2.70 -2.83 10.80
CA LYS A 223 -3.68 -2.64 11.88
C LYS A 223 -3.00 -2.76 13.24
N LYS A 224 -3.29 -1.80 14.11
CA LYS A 224 -3.02 -1.92 15.55
C LYS A 224 -3.78 -3.10 16.13
N PHE A 225 -3.07 -4.09 16.67
CA PHE A 225 -3.66 -5.20 17.40
C PHE A 225 -3.30 -5.09 18.88
N ASP A 226 -4.30 -4.82 19.71
CA ASP A 226 -4.23 -4.71 21.17
C ASP A 226 -4.80 -5.94 21.89
N GLY A 227 -4.87 -7.09 21.19
CA GLY A 227 -5.59 -8.26 21.68
C GLY A 227 -7.11 -8.15 21.53
N ARG A 228 -7.63 -7.01 21.02
CA ARG A 228 -8.97 -6.86 20.49
C ARG A 228 -8.85 -6.34 19.06
N TYR A 229 -9.67 -6.86 18.15
CA TYR A 229 -9.78 -6.23 16.84
C TYR A 229 -10.48 -4.87 17.03
N GLN A 230 -9.72 -3.78 17.24
CA GLN A 230 -10.31 -2.46 17.10
C GLN A 230 -10.72 -2.30 15.65
N LYS A 231 -12.04 -2.19 15.43
CA LYS A 231 -12.63 -2.06 14.11
C LYS A 231 -12.34 -0.66 13.58
N ILE A 232 -11.16 -0.46 13.00
CA ILE A 232 -10.90 0.72 12.17
C ILE A 232 -11.86 0.66 10.99
N SER A 233 -12.64 1.72 10.78
CA SER A 233 -13.50 1.84 9.62
C SER A 233 -12.62 2.08 8.39
N LEU A 234 -12.34 1.02 7.65
CA LEU A 234 -11.61 1.12 6.39
C LEU A 234 -12.48 1.69 5.28
N PRO A 235 -11.89 2.33 4.26
CA PRO A 235 -12.64 2.82 3.10
C PRO A 235 -13.43 1.69 2.44
N LYS A 236 -14.68 1.97 2.02
CA LYS A 236 -15.59 0.96 1.45
C LYS A 236 -15.07 0.26 0.19
N ARG A 237 -14.15 0.91 -0.54
CA ARG A 237 -13.59 0.42 -1.83
C ARG A 237 -12.09 0.15 -1.74
N LEU A 238 -11.60 -0.16 -0.53
CA LEU A 238 -10.23 -0.64 -0.32
C LEU A 238 -10.16 -2.14 -0.66
N HIS A 239 -9.20 -2.49 -1.50
CA HIS A 239 -8.83 -3.84 -1.90
C HIS A 239 -7.40 -4.09 -1.40
N ALA A 240 -7.21 -5.14 -0.61
CA ALA A 240 -5.92 -5.47 -0.03
C ALA A 240 -5.65 -6.97 -0.20
N VAL A 241 -4.38 -7.33 -0.31
CA VAL A 241 -3.96 -8.74 -0.39
C VAL A 241 -3.98 -9.39 0.98
N PHE A 242 -3.44 -8.71 2.01
CA PHE A 242 -3.41 -9.22 3.37
C PHE A 242 -3.43 -8.11 4.44
N ASN A 243 -3.61 -8.50 5.70
CA ASN A 243 -3.45 -7.61 6.85
C ASN A 243 -2.09 -7.88 7.54
N LEU A 244 -1.29 -6.81 7.72
CA LEU A 244 -0.12 -6.78 8.59
C LEU A 244 -0.56 -6.35 9.99
N THR A 245 -0.36 -7.23 10.96
CA THR A 245 -0.71 -6.93 12.35
C THR A 245 0.45 -6.23 13.04
N GLU A 246 0.19 -5.05 13.61
CA GLU A 246 1.08 -4.41 14.60
C GLU A 246 0.83 -5.06 15.96
N PHE A 247 1.88 -5.69 16.51
CA PHE A 247 1.87 -6.40 17.78
C PHE A 247 2.08 -5.42 18.92
N THR A 248 1.00 -5.00 19.58
CA THR A 248 1.12 -4.16 20.77
C THR A 248 1.21 -4.99 22.04
N ASP A 249 1.78 -4.41 23.10
CA ASP A 249 1.96 -5.07 24.41
C ASP A 249 2.79 -6.37 24.30
N LEU A 250 3.99 -6.22 23.72
CA LEU A 250 4.94 -7.32 23.45
C LEU A 250 5.21 -8.18 24.68
N SER A 251 5.22 -7.57 25.87
CA SER A 251 5.36 -8.27 27.15
C SER A 251 4.30 -9.34 27.38
N ARG A 252 3.02 -9.06 27.09
CA ARG A 252 1.93 -10.04 27.19
C ARG A 252 1.99 -11.12 26.12
N LEU A 253 2.61 -10.81 24.99
CA LEU A 253 2.85 -11.75 23.90
C LEU A 253 4.13 -12.57 24.11
N ASN A 254 4.82 -12.44 25.26
CA ASN A 254 6.11 -13.10 25.53
C ASN A 254 7.16 -12.86 24.42
N ILE A 255 7.09 -11.71 23.75
CA ILE A 255 8.07 -11.33 22.73
C ILE A 255 9.22 -10.60 23.43
N ASP A 256 10.39 -11.25 23.47
CA ASP A 256 11.62 -10.61 23.90
C ASP A 256 12.07 -9.54 22.91
N ARG A 257 12.05 -8.28 23.37
CA ARG A 257 12.38 -7.09 22.57
C ARG A 257 13.82 -7.08 22.10
N SER A 258 14.75 -7.73 22.81
CA SER A 258 16.16 -7.80 22.40
C SER A 258 16.35 -8.58 21.09
N ARG A 259 15.37 -9.44 20.77
CA ARG A 259 15.33 -10.28 19.56
C ARG A 259 14.58 -9.63 18.40
N LEU A 260 14.02 -8.43 18.59
CA LEU A 260 13.45 -7.61 17.51
C LEU A 260 14.55 -6.81 16.80
N HIS A 261 14.28 -6.41 15.57
CA HIS A 261 15.14 -5.46 14.86
C HIS A 261 14.86 -4.03 15.32
N VAL A 262 15.91 -3.22 15.45
CA VAL A 262 15.78 -1.78 15.69
C VAL A 262 15.23 -1.12 14.42
N TYR A 263 14.31 -0.18 14.59
CA TYR A 263 13.77 0.58 13.45
C TYR A 263 14.81 1.56 12.90
N ASP A 264 15.64 1.05 12.00
CA ASP A 264 16.55 1.83 11.16
C ASP A 264 16.48 1.28 9.73
N LYS A 265 15.96 2.13 8.82
CA LYS A 265 15.63 1.75 7.43
C LYS A 265 16.86 1.28 6.63
N LEU A 266 18.07 1.62 7.08
CA LEU A 266 19.30 1.19 6.44
C LEU A 266 19.76 -0.20 6.90
N THR A 267 19.37 -0.61 8.11
CA THR A 267 19.91 -1.81 8.77
C THR A 267 18.90 -2.95 8.92
N ILE A 268 17.61 -2.72 8.62
CA ILE A 268 16.62 -3.79 8.59
C ILE A 268 16.96 -4.78 7.46
N PRO A 269 17.14 -6.08 7.76
CA PRO A 269 17.53 -7.07 6.76
C PRO A 269 16.39 -7.35 5.76
N PRO A 270 16.70 -8.00 4.62
CA PRO A 270 15.68 -8.47 3.71
C PRO A 270 14.76 -9.55 4.33
N ALA A 271 13.60 -9.74 3.71
CA ALA A 271 12.73 -10.87 3.96
C ALA A 271 13.42 -12.16 3.51
N ILE A 272 13.28 -13.23 4.28
CA ILE A 272 13.76 -14.56 3.85
C ILE A 272 12.66 -15.23 3.05
N VAL A 273 13.00 -15.72 1.85
CA VAL A 273 12.10 -16.56 1.06
C VAL A 273 12.05 -17.97 1.63
N LYS A 274 10.84 -18.47 1.80
CA LYS A 274 10.58 -19.82 2.26
C LYS A 274 9.91 -20.59 1.13
N ASN A 275 10.65 -21.51 0.53
CA ASN A 275 10.09 -22.50 -0.38
C ASN A 275 9.27 -23.49 0.47
N GLU A 276 7.94 -23.47 0.29
CA GLU A 276 7.03 -24.47 0.87
C GLU A 276 6.80 -25.61 -0.11
#